data_AF-A0A920SE56-F1
#
_entry.id   AF-A0A920SE56-F1
#
_cell.length_a   1.000
_cell.length_b   1.000
_cell.length_c   1.000
_cell.angle_alpha   90.00
_cell.angle_beta   90.00
_cell.angle_gamma   90.00
#
_symmetry.space_group_name_H-M   'P 1'
#
loop_
_entity.id
_entity.type
_entity.pdbx_description
1 polymer ?
#
loop_
_entity_poly.entity_id
_entity_poly.type
_entity_poly.pdbx_seq_one_letter_code
_entity_poly.pdbx_strand_id
1 'polypeptide(L)'
;MEQATEGLLQELQQERRVVEELRQEAELARTESVRMQRELDPQLADVELAKANLVEESRQELQDRISGILDRLAKAERSLEAAELKQDSEAQARSAARSEIGSRQQMQAHRDEVREVQRALDSASWSPIEVERTPWQQTLKEGDRVYIRGIAQPVEVISPPDSQERIEVLLGTMRAKIPLYQLERKADVDPTAASQGVYLNSLSKTHRHGVV
;
A
#
# COMPACT_ATOMS: atom_id res chain seq x y z
N MET A 1 8.79 7.32 -111.64
CA MET A 1 8.27 8.13 -110.51
C MET A 1 6.90 7.65 -110.06
N GLU A 2 5.96 7.39 -110.98
CA GLU A 2 4.60 6.95 -110.64
C GLU A 2 4.54 5.61 -109.87
N GLN A 3 5.35 4.61 -110.23
CA GLN A 3 5.37 3.31 -109.54
C GLN A 3 5.82 3.40 -108.07
N ALA A 4 6.71 4.35 -107.74
CA ALA A 4 7.20 4.54 -106.36
C ALA A 4 6.13 5.21 -105.49
N THR A 5 5.37 6.16 -106.06
CA THR A 5 4.24 6.79 -105.38
C THR A 5 3.06 5.83 -105.18
N GLU A 6 2.87 4.89 -106.11
CA GLU A 6 1.81 3.88 -106.04
C GLU A 6 2.10 2.82 -104.96
N GLY A 7 3.37 2.41 -104.80
CA GLY A 7 3.80 1.52 -103.73
C GLY A 7 3.64 2.12 -102.33
N LEU A 8 4.02 3.38 -102.14
CA LEU A 8 3.84 4.12 -100.88
C LEU A 8 2.36 4.27 -100.49
N LEU A 9 1.48 4.47 -101.48
CA LEU A 9 0.04 4.53 -101.27
C LEU A 9 -0.55 3.19 -100.82
N GLN A 10 -0.06 2.08 -101.38
CA GLN A 10 -0.48 0.74 -100.96
C GLN A 10 -0.01 0.42 -99.54
N GLU A 11 1.23 0.77 -99.21
CA GLU A 11 1.80 0.56 -97.87
C GLU A 11 1.04 1.37 -96.81
N LEU A 12 0.75 2.65 -97.07
CA LEU A 12 -0.09 3.49 -96.19
C LEU A 12 -1.51 2.95 -96.04
N GLN A 13 -2.11 2.42 -97.10
CA GLN A 13 -3.43 1.79 -97.01
C GLN A 13 -3.39 0.51 -96.15
N GLN A 14 -2.31 -0.25 -96.22
CA GLN A 14 -2.12 -1.48 -95.47
C GLN A 14 -1.83 -1.19 -93.99
N GLU A 15 -0.94 -0.24 -93.70
CA GLU A 15 -0.69 0.25 -92.34
C GLU A 15 -1.96 0.78 -91.69
N ARG A 16 -2.76 1.58 -92.42
CA ARG A 16 -4.04 2.09 -91.89
C ARG A 16 -5.02 0.98 -91.53
N ARG A 17 -5.06 -0.12 -92.31
CA ARG A 17 -5.90 -1.29 -91.97
C ARG A 17 -5.43 -1.96 -90.69
N VAL A 18 -4.13 -2.20 -90.56
CA VAL A 18 -3.54 -2.81 -89.35
C VAL A 18 -3.78 -1.93 -88.11
N VAL A 19 -3.62 -0.61 -88.24
CA VAL A 19 -3.88 0.32 -87.14
C VAL A 19 -5.36 0.32 -86.74
N GLU A 20 -6.28 0.25 -87.72
CA GLU A 20 -7.71 0.17 -87.43
C GLU A 20 -8.10 -1.15 -86.76
N GLU A 21 -7.53 -2.28 -87.20
CA GLU A 21 -7.71 -3.59 -86.56
C GLU A 21 -7.20 -3.59 -85.12
N LEU A 22 -5.99 -3.09 -84.87
CA LEU A 22 -5.42 -2.97 -83.52
C LEU A 22 -6.24 -2.02 -82.64
N ARG A 23 -6.76 -0.94 -83.21
CA ARG A 23 -7.65 -0.01 -82.51
C ARG A 23 -8.95 -0.71 -82.09
N GLN A 24 -9.56 -1.49 -82.99
CA GLN A 24 -10.78 -2.25 -82.70
C GLN A 24 -10.53 -3.32 -81.64
N GLU A 25 -9.43 -4.05 -81.72
CA GLU A 25 -9.02 -5.03 -80.70
C GLU A 25 -8.82 -4.35 -79.33
N ALA A 26 -8.16 -3.20 -79.29
CA ALA A 26 -7.97 -2.43 -78.06
C ALA A 26 -9.29 -1.91 -77.47
N GLU A 27 -10.24 -1.49 -78.33
CA GLU A 27 -11.58 -1.07 -77.89
C GLU A 27 -12.38 -2.24 -77.32
N LEU A 28 -12.31 -3.42 -77.94
CA LEU A 28 -12.95 -4.63 -77.44
C LEU A 28 -12.35 -5.06 -76.09
N ALA A 29 -11.01 -5.15 -75.99
CA ALA A 29 -10.34 -5.48 -74.74
C ALA A 29 -10.69 -4.50 -73.61
N ARG A 30 -10.81 -3.20 -73.93
CA ARG A 30 -11.21 -2.17 -72.96
C ARG A 30 -12.66 -2.35 -72.51
N THR A 31 -13.59 -2.63 -73.42
CA THR A 31 -15.00 -2.84 -73.05
C THR A 31 -15.18 -4.11 -72.21
N GLU A 32 -14.45 -5.18 -72.52
CA GLU A 32 -14.43 -6.40 -71.70
C GLU A 32 -13.84 -6.16 -70.31
N SER A 33 -12.73 -5.42 -70.20
CA SER A 33 -12.13 -5.06 -68.90
C SER A 33 -13.10 -4.24 -68.05
N VAL A 34 -13.80 -3.27 -68.64
CA VAL A 34 -14.82 -2.47 -67.93
C VAL A 34 -16.00 -3.34 -67.49
N ARG A 35 -16.43 -4.30 -68.33
CA ARG A 35 -17.49 -5.25 -67.98
C ARG A 35 -17.06 -6.11 -66.78
N MET A 36 -15.84 -6.63 -66.81
CA MET A 36 -15.30 -7.46 -65.74
C MET A 36 -15.15 -6.68 -64.44
N GLN A 37 -14.67 -5.42 -64.48
CA GLN A 37 -14.63 -4.56 -63.30
C GLN A 37 -16.03 -4.35 -62.71
N ARG A 38 -17.03 -4.01 -63.54
CA ARG A 38 -18.42 -3.83 -63.08
C ARG A 38 -19.03 -5.10 -62.48
N GLU A 39 -18.54 -6.27 -62.84
CA GLU A 39 -18.99 -7.55 -62.30
C GLU A 39 -18.26 -7.91 -61.00
N LEU A 40 -16.97 -7.60 -60.88
CA LEU A 40 -16.15 -7.90 -59.71
C LEU A 40 -16.34 -6.90 -58.57
N ASP A 41 -16.55 -5.62 -58.87
CA ASP A 41 -16.78 -4.57 -57.86
C ASP A 41 -17.94 -4.89 -56.89
N PRO A 42 -19.14 -5.32 -57.35
CA PRO A 42 -20.21 -5.71 -56.43
C PRO A 42 -19.88 -6.99 -55.67
N GLN A 43 -19.21 -7.97 -56.28
CA GLN A 43 -18.80 -9.20 -55.59
C GLN A 43 -17.80 -8.90 -54.47
N LEU A 44 -16.85 -7.99 -54.73
CA LEU A 44 -15.91 -7.52 -53.72
C LEU A 44 -16.64 -6.80 -52.59
N ALA A 45 -17.58 -5.91 -52.91
CA ALA A 45 -18.38 -5.20 -51.91
C ALA A 45 -19.20 -6.17 -51.05
N ASP A 46 -19.79 -7.22 -51.66
CA ASP A 46 -20.54 -8.25 -50.94
C ASP A 46 -19.64 -9.06 -49.99
N VAL A 47 -18.44 -9.43 -50.44
CA VAL A 47 -17.45 -10.14 -49.61
C VAL A 47 -16.95 -9.26 -48.47
N GLU A 48 -16.69 -7.98 -48.73
CA GLU A 48 -16.29 -7.02 -47.69
C GLU A 48 -17.40 -6.81 -46.65
N LEU A 49 -18.66 -6.74 -47.09
CA LEU A 49 -19.82 -6.67 -46.21
C LEU A 49 -19.97 -7.95 -45.38
N ALA A 50 -19.87 -9.12 -46.01
CA ALA A 50 -19.95 -10.42 -45.31
C ALA A 50 -18.82 -10.57 -44.27
N LYS A 51 -17.60 -10.14 -44.62
CA LYS A 51 -16.47 -10.08 -43.69
C LYS A 51 -16.75 -9.14 -42.51
N ALA A 52 -17.26 -7.94 -42.76
CA ALA A 52 -17.59 -6.98 -41.70
C ALA A 52 -18.65 -7.55 -40.75
N ASN A 53 -19.69 -8.17 -41.29
CA ASN A 53 -20.75 -8.81 -40.50
C ASN A 53 -20.21 -9.96 -39.65
N LEU A 54 -19.39 -10.84 -40.22
CA LEU A 54 -18.81 -11.98 -39.48
C LEU A 54 -17.88 -11.52 -38.35
N VAL A 55 -17.11 -10.45 -38.58
CA VAL A 55 -16.25 -9.87 -37.55
C VAL A 55 -17.08 -9.27 -36.41
N GLU A 56 -18.15 -8.54 -36.72
CA GLU A 56 -19.01 -7.96 -35.68
C GLU A 56 -19.80 -9.03 -34.92
N GLU A 57 -20.28 -10.08 -35.59
CA GLU A 57 -20.91 -11.24 -34.94
C GLU A 57 -19.95 -11.93 -33.97
N SER A 58 -18.72 -12.20 -34.43
CA SER A 58 -17.68 -12.81 -33.58
C SER A 58 -17.34 -11.91 -32.38
N ARG A 59 -17.29 -10.60 -32.60
CA ARG A 59 -17.05 -9.62 -31.53
C ARG A 59 -18.16 -9.64 -30.50
N GLN A 60 -19.42 -9.67 -30.93
CA GLN A 60 -20.57 -9.73 -30.03
C GLN A 60 -20.57 -11.04 -29.23
N GLU A 61 -20.31 -12.18 -29.89
CA GLU A 61 -20.23 -13.48 -29.21
C GLU A 61 -19.14 -13.50 -28.13
N LEU A 62 -17.97 -12.92 -28.42
CA LEU A 62 -16.89 -12.80 -27.43
C LEU A 62 -17.29 -11.90 -26.26
N GLN A 63 -17.99 -10.79 -26.52
CA GLN A 63 -18.49 -9.90 -25.45
C GLN A 63 -19.52 -10.61 -24.55
N ASP A 64 -20.42 -11.40 -25.14
CA ASP A 64 -21.40 -12.18 -24.40
C ASP A 64 -20.73 -13.27 -23.55
N ARG A 65 -19.73 -13.97 -24.11
CA ARG A 65 -18.93 -14.96 -23.38
C ARG A 65 -18.15 -14.33 -22.23
N ILE A 66 -17.52 -13.18 -22.43
CA ILE A 66 -16.80 -12.44 -21.38
C ILE A 66 -17.77 -12.05 -20.27
N SER A 67 -18.93 -11.49 -20.61
CA SER A 67 -19.96 -11.10 -19.63
C SER A 67 -20.42 -12.31 -18.81
N GLY A 68 -20.64 -13.45 -19.46
CA GLY A 68 -21.00 -14.69 -18.77
C GLY A 68 -19.90 -15.23 -17.84
N ILE A 69 -18.61 -15.07 -18.19
CA ILE A 69 -17.49 -15.44 -17.32
C ILE A 69 -17.41 -14.51 -16.10
N LEU A 70 -17.52 -13.20 -16.31
CA LEU A 70 -17.51 -12.20 -15.23
C LEU A 70 -18.65 -12.43 -14.24
N ASP A 71 -19.86 -12.75 -14.72
CA ASP A 71 -21.00 -13.08 -13.87
C ASP A 71 -20.76 -14.33 -13.00
N ARG A 72 -20.11 -15.35 -13.58
CA ARG A 72 -19.75 -16.57 -12.84
C ARG A 72 -18.66 -16.29 -11.80
N LEU A 73 -17.68 -15.46 -12.13
CA LEU A 73 -16.64 -15.02 -11.21
C LEU A 73 -17.25 -14.25 -10.04
N ALA A 74 -18.10 -13.25 -10.31
CA ALA A 74 -18.76 -12.46 -9.28
C ALA A 74 -19.68 -13.31 -8.38
N LYS A 75 -20.27 -14.40 -8.90
CA LYS A 75 -21.02 -15.37 -8.08
C LYS A 75 -20.09 -16.21 -7.20
N ALA A 76 -18.96 -16.66 -7.74
CA ALA A 76 -17.96 -17.42 -6.99
C ALA A 76 -17.36 -16.57 -5.86
N GLU A 77 -16.99 -15.32 -6.13
CA GLU A 77 -16.47 -14.37 -5.14
C GLU A 77 -17.47 -14.14 -4.00
N ARG A 78 -18.74 -13.85 -4.31
CA ARG A 78 -19.79 -13.71 -3.29
C ARG A 78 -20.00 -14.98 -2.48
N SER A 79 -19.87 -16.16 -3.10
CA SER A 79 -20.02 -17.42 -2.38
C SER A 79 -18.84 -17.70 -1.44
N LEU A 80 -17.63 -17.29 -1.84
CA LEU A 80 -16.43 -17.38 -1.01
C LEU A 80 -16.53 -16.41 0.17
N GLU A 81 -16.88 -15.15 -0.07
CA GLU A 81 -17.08 -14.14 0.97
C GLU A 81 -18.16 -14.57 1.97
N ALA A 82 -19.27 -15.13 1.49
CA ALA A 82 -20.32 -15.69 2.36
C ALA A 82 -19.86 -16.91 3.16
N ALA A 83 -18.95 -17.73 2.62
CA ALA A 83 -18.36 -18.87 3.33
C ALA A 83 -17.37 -18.42 4.41
N GLU A 84 -16.54 -17.42 4.10
CA GLU A 84 -15.62 -16.78 5.06
C GLU A 84 -16.38 -16.15 6.22
N LEU A 85 -17.43 -15.36 5.95
CA LEU A 85 -18.28 -14.77 6.99
C LEU A 85 -18.96 -15.83 7.89
N LYS A 86 -19.39 -16.96 7.31
CA LYS A 86 -19.94 -18.09 8.08
C LYS A 86 -18.87 -18.76 8.93
N GLN A 87 -17.67 -18.97 8.39
CA GLN A 87 -16.56 -19.57 9.13
C GLN A 87 -16.11 -18.66 10.27
N ASP A 88 -16.03 -17.35 10.06
CA ASP A 88 -15.68 -16.37 11.09
C ASP A 88 -16.73 -16.29 12.18
N SER A 89 -18.01 -16.29 11.84
CA SER A 89 -19.10 -16.30 12.82
C SER A 89 -19.18 -17.62 13.61
N GLU A 90 -18.95 -18.77 12.96
CA GLU A 90 -18.84 -20.06 13.64
C GLU A 90 -17.59 -20.15 14.53
N ALA A 91 -16.44 -19.62 14.07
CA ALA A 91 -15.21 -19.57 14.85
C ALA A 91 -15.34 -18.61 16.04
N GLN A 92 -16.00 -17.47 15.87
CA GLN A 92 -16.35 -16.55 16.96
C GLN A 92 -17.33 -17.19 17.94
N ALA A 93 -18.36 -17.91 17.48
CA ALA A 93 -19.29 -18.61 18.37
C ALA A 93 -18.59 -19.74 19.16
N ARG A 94 -17.74 -20.54 18.51
CA ARG A 94 -16.95 -21.60 19.16
C ARG A 94 -15.92 -21.04 20.13
N SER A 95 -15.26 -19.93 19.79
CA SER A 95 -14.28 -19.27 20.68
C SER A 95 -14.96 -18.58 21.86
N ALA A 96 -16.12 -17.95 21.69
CA ALA A 96 -16.92 -17.39 22.79
C ALA A 96 -17.37 -18.48 23.78
N ALA A 97 -17.92 -19.59 23.29
CA ALA A 97 -18.34 -20.72 24.13
C ALA A 97 -17.15 -21.36 24.89
N ARG A 98 -15.98 -21.47 24.24
CA ARG A 98 -14.76 -22.00 24.87
C ARG A 98 -14.11 -21.02 25.85
N SER A 99 -14.21 -19.72 25.58
CA SER A 99 -13.74 -18.63 26.44
C SER A 99 -14.58 -18.50 27.72
N GLU A 100 -15.90 -18.71 27.67
CA GLU A 100 -16.74 -18.71 28.88
C GLU A 100 -16.41 -19.85 29.85
N ILE A 101 -16.13 -21.04 29.32
CA ILE A 101 -15.75 -22.22 30.12
C ILE A 101 -14.32 -22.07 30.65
N GLY A 102 -13.39 -21.59 29.81
CA GLY A 102 -12.01 -21.29 30.19
C GLY A 102 -11.90 -20.17 31.21
N SER A 103 -12.63 -19.06 31.03
CA SER A 103 -12.64 -17.91 31.94
C SER A 103 -13.13 -18.29 33.34
N ARG A 104 -14.16 -19.14 33.46
CA ARG A 104 -14.61 -19.63 34.78
C ARG A 104 -13.58 -20.51 35.48
N GLN A 105 -12.90 -21.40 34.75
CA GLN A 105 -11.85 -22.25 35.34
C GLN A 105 -10.57 -21.46 35.66
N GLN A 106 -10.21 -20.49 34.82
CA GLN A 106 -9.02 -19.66 34.95
C GLN A 106 -9.19 -18.63 36.08
N MET A 107 -10.37 -18.03 36.24
CA MET A 107 -10.69 -17.21 37.41
C MET A 107 -10.64 -17.99 38.72
N GLN A 108 -11.01 -19.28 38.70
CA GLN A 108 -10.93 -20.13 39.88
C GLN A 108 -9.48 -20.48 40.22
N ALA A 109 -8.67 -20.85 39.23
CA ALA A 109 -7.23 -21.08 39.39
C ALA A 109 -6.50 -19.83 39.92
N HIS A 110 -6.77 -18.66 39.35
CA HIS A 110 -6.16 -17.40 39.82
C HIS A 110 -6.56 -17.04 41.25
N ARG A 111 -7.79 -17.37 41.69
CA ARG A 111 -8.19 -17.17 43.08
C ARG A 111 -7.42 -18.07 44.04
N ASP A 112 -7.13 -19.29 43.63
CA ASP A 112 -6.40 -20.25 44.45
C ASP A 112 -4.90 -19.92 44.48
N GLU A 113 -4.32 -19.49 43.36
CA GLU A 113 -2.96 -18.94 43.26
C GLU A 113 -2.78 -17.69 44.14
N VAL A 114 -3.70 -16.73 44.09
CA VAL A 114 -3.63 -15.51 44.93
C VAL A 114 -3.70 -15.87 46.41
N ARG A 115 -4.53 -16.85 46.81
CA ARG A 115 -4.60 -17.32 48.19
C ARG A 115 -3.33 -18.01 48.66
N GLU A 116 -2.62 -18.68 47.77
CA GLU A 116 -1.36 -19.33 48.06
C GLU A 116 -0.22 -18.33 48.20
N VAL A 117 -0.14 -17.36 47.29
CA VAL A 117 0.81 -16.24 47.37
C VAL A 117 0.56 -15.41 48.62
N GLN A 118 -0.70 -15.11 48.96
CA GLN A 118 -1.04 -14.40 50.20
C GLN A 118 -0.55 -15.18 51.44
N ARG A 119 -0.75 -16.50 51.48
CA ARG A 119 -0.22 -17.36 52.55
C ARG A 119 1.31 -17.38 52.62
N ALA A 120 2.00 -17.29 51.50
CA ALA A 120 3.45 -17.23 51.44
C ALA A 120 3.99 -15.87 51.91
N LEU A 121 3.32 -14.77 51.54
CA LEU A 121 3.63 -13.41 51.96
C LEU A 121 3.35 -13.17 53.46
N ASP A 122 2.30 -13.78 53.99
CA ASP A 122 1.94 -13.72 55.42
C ASP A 122 2.84 -14.64 56.29
N SER A 123 3.71 -15.44 55.65
CA SER A 123 4.68 -16.28 56.36
C SER A 123 5.91 -15.47 56.78
N ALA A 124 6.48 -15.78 57.94
CA ALA A 124 7.63 -15.07 58.53
C ALA A 124 8.95 -15.17 57.73
N SER A 125 8.94 -15.79 56.55
CA SER A 125 10.12 -15.97 55.68
C SER A 125 10.25 -14.92 54.58
N TRP A 126 9.20 -14.13 54.33
CA TRP A 126 9.22 -13.11 53.29
C TRP A 126 9.66 -11.75 53.85
N SER A 127 10.86 -11.31 53.47
CA SER A 127 11.32 -9.92 53.60
C SER A 127 11.57 -9.33 52.21
N PRO A 128 11.21 -8.06 51.92
CA PRO A 128 11.48 -7.44 50.63
C PRO A 128 12.96 -7.51 50.24
N ILE A 129 13.23 -7.88 48.98
CA ILE A 129 14.57 -8.03 48.42
C ILE A 129 15.17 -6.65 48.13
N GLU A 130 16.37 -6.38 48.62
CA GLU A 130 17.15 -5.19 48.26
C GLU A 130 17.73 -5.37 46.85
N VAL A 131 17.35 -4.48 45.93
CA VAL A 131 17.79 -4.54 44.53
C VAL A 131 18.95 -3.59 44.31
N GLU A 132 20.12 -4.14 43.95
CA GLU A 132 21.26 -3.35 43.50
C GLU A 132 20.98 -2.67 42.15
N ARG A 133 21.37 -1.39 42.05
CA ARG A 133 20.94 -0.48 40.99
C ARG A 133 22.05 -0.13 40.02
N THR A 134 21.67 0.21 38.79
CA THR A 134 22.61 0.68 37.77
C THR A 134 23.22 2.02 38.20
N PRO A 135 24.56 2.15 38.26
CA PRO A 135 25.23 3.29 38.90
C PRO A 135 24.89 4.65 38.28
N TRP A 136 24.51 4.69 36.99
CA TRP A 136 24.23 5.96 36.31
C TRP A 136 23.04 6.73 36.88
N GLN A 137 22.05 6.03 37.47
CA GLN A 137 20.84 6.63 38.05
C GLN A 137 21.16 7.48 39.29
N GLN A 138 22.21 7.11 40.03
CA GLN A 138 22.70 7.87 41.19
C GLN A 138 23.58 9.06 40.79
N THR A 139 24.12 9.06 39.56
CA THR A 139 24.98 10.13 39.04
C THR A 139 24.23 11.20 38.24
N LEU A 140 22.88 11.15 38.22
CA LEU A 140 22.05 12.14 37.54
C LEU A 140 22.18 13.52 38.19
N LYS A 141 22.35 14.54 37.34
CA LYS A 141 22.45 15.94 37.76
C LYS A 141 21.23 16.73 37.28
N GLU A 142 20.99 17.86 37.92
CA GLU A 142 20.03 18.86 37.42
C GLU A 142 20.40 19.26 35.98
N GLY A 143 19.40 19.36 35.11
CA GLY A 143 19.53 19.61 33.68
C GLY A 143 19.74 18.35 32.82
N ASP A 144 20.03 17.19 33.41
CA ASP A 144 20.07 15.94 32.64
C ASP A 144 18.68 15.59 32.12
N ARG A 145 18.60 15.00 30.93
CA ARG A 145 17.34 14.49 30.37
C ARG A 145 17.28 12.98 30.49
N VAL A 146 16.14 12.47 30.95
CA VAL A 146 15.93 11.04 31.16
C VAL A 146 14.63 10.59 30.52
N TYR A 147 14.64 9.36 30.01
CA TYR A 147 13.44 8.69 29.58
C TYR A 147 12.80 8.00 30.78
N ILE A 148 11.52 8.30 30.98
CA ILE A 148 10.69 7.74 32.03
C ILE A 148 9.72 6.76 31.37
N ARG A 149 9.57 5.59 31.97
CA ARG A 149 8.68 4.56 31.47
C ARG A 149 7.27 5.09 31.27
N GLY A 150 6.74 4.95 30.04
CA GLY A 150 5.39 5.37 29.68
C GLY A 150 5.27 6.84 29.25
N ILE A 151 6.36 7.61 29.27
CA ILE A 151 6.40 8.99 28.77
C ILE A 151 7.28 9.03 27.53
N ALA A 152 6.68 9.36 26.38
CA ALA A 152 7.35 9.26 25.09
C ALA A 152 8.48 10.28 24.90
N GLN A 153 8.42 11.42 25.60
CA GLN A 153 9.40 12.50 25.47
C GLN A 153 10.38 12.51 26.65
N PRO A 154 11.66 12.84 26.42
CA PRO A 154 12.66 12.92 27.47
C PRO A 154 12.37 14.11 28.38
N VAL A 155 12.48 13.88 29.69
CA VAL A 155 12.09 14.83 30.73
C VAL A 155 13.34 15.35 31.43
N GLU A 156 13.36 16.64 31.74
CA GLU A 156 14.49 17.29 32.41
C GLU A 156 14.45 17.04 33.92
N VAL A 157 15.59 16.66 34.48
CA VAL A 157 15.80 16.49 35.91
C VAL A 157 16.02 17.86 36.54
N ILE A 158 15.18 18.23 37.49
CA ILE A 158 15.30 19.48 38.25
C ILE A 158 16.09 19.26 39.53
N SER A 159 15.94 18.08 40.15
CA SER A 159 16.66 17.76 41.39
C SER A 159 17.26 16.36 41.30
N PRO A 160 18.50 16.16 41.79
CA PRO A 160 19.14 14.84 41.84
C PRO A 160 18.36 13.89 42.78
N PRO A 161 18.72 12.59 42.80
CA PRO A 161 17.97 11.60 43.56
C PRO A 161 17.99 11.89 45.07
N ASP A 162 16.81 11.87 45.70
CA ASP A 162 16.65 12.06 47.14
C ASP A 162 16.94 10.76 47.94
N SER A 163 16.89 10.86 49.28
CA SER A 163 17.09 9.71 50.18
C SER A 163 16.06 8.59 50.04
N GLN A 164 14.92 8.87 49.41
CA GLN A 164 13.88 7.89 49.08
C GLN A 164 14.01 7.41 47.63
N GLU A 165 15.12 7.74 46.97
CA GLU A 165 15.45 7.38 45.61
C GLU A 165 14.41 7.84 44.60
N ARG A 166 13.95 9.08 44.76
CA ARG A 166 13.09 9.78 43.81
C ARG A 166 13.83 10.99 43.26
N ILE A 167 13.62 11.28 41.98
CA ILE A 167 14.10 12.50 41.33
C ILE A 167 12.94 13.45 41.09
N GLU A 168 13.20 14.75 41.10
CA GLU A 168 12.22 15.74 40.65
C GLU A 168 12.47 16.05 39.18
N VAL A 169 11.40 16.00 38.37
CA VAL A 169 11.48 16.21 36.93
C VAL A 169 10.43 17.21 36.45
N LEU A 170 10.73 17.91 35.36
CA LEU A 170 9.81 18.88 34.74
C LEU A 170 9.08 18.25 33.56
N LEU A 171 7.80 17.97 33.75
CA LEU A 171 6.89 17.42 32.74
C LEU A 171 6.08 18.57 32.13
N GLY A 172 6.58 19.15 31.05
CA GLY A 172 6.00 20.35 30.45
C GLY A 172 6.07 21.53 31.42
N THR A 173 4.96 21.85 32.09
CA THR A 173 4.88 22.90 33.13
C THR A 173 4.78 22.36 34.56
N MET A 174 4.63 21.03 34.72
CA MET A 174 4.41 20.39 36.01
C MET A 174 5.69 19.82 36.59
N ARG A 175 5.87 19.95 37.90
CA ARG A 175 6.95 19.29 38.65
C ARG A 175 6.40 17.99 39.26
N ALA A 176 7.09 16.87 39.07
CA ALA A 176 6.72 15.59 39.66
C ALA A 176 7.91 14.88 40.31
N LYS A 177 7.63 14.08 41.34
CA LYS A 177 8.59 13.20 42.01
C LYS A 177 8.47 11.79 41.45
N ILE A 178 9.53 11.30 40.80
CA ILE A 178 9.54 10.02 40.10
C ILE A 178 10.57 9.08 40.75
N PRO A 179 10.19 7.86 41.13
CA PRO A 179 11.14 6.87 41.64
C PRO A 179 12.20 6.47 40.61
N LEU A 180 13.45 6.28 41.04
CA LEU A 180 14.58 5.92 40.18
C LEU A 180 14.35 4.65 39.34
N TYR A 181 13.61 3.67 39.86
CA TYR A 181 13.33 2.43 39.13
C TYR A 181 12.43 2.63 37.89
N GLN A 182 11.76 3.78 37.77
CA GLN A 182 10.95 4.12 36.60
C GLN A 182 11.79 4.77 35.48
N LEU A 183 13.07 5.04 35.73
CA LEU A 183 13.99 5.61 34.75
C LEU A 183 14.54 4.51 33.87
N GLU A 184 14.35 4.65 32.56
CA GLU A 184 14.75 3.63 31.59
C GLU A 184 16.17 3.86 31.09
N ARG A 185 16.50 5.09 30.68
CA ARG A 185 17.82 5.47 30.18
C ARG A 185 18.03 6.98 30.25
N LYS A 186 19.29 7.41 30.24
CA LYS A 186 19.65 8.80 29.98
C LYS A 186 19.39 9.13 28.50
N ALA A 187 18.86 10.32 28.23
CA ALA A 187 18.71 10.83 26.88
C ALA A 187 20.00 11.54 26.45
N ASP A 188 20.43 11.30 25.21
CA ASP A 188 21.56 12.02 24.62
C ASP A 188 21.15 13.46 24.28
N VAL A 189 22.12 14.39 24.34
CA VAL A 189 21.88 15.80 24.08
C VAL A 189 21.73 16.01 22.56
N ASP A 190 20.49 16.02 22.06
CA ASP A 190 20.20 16.41 20.67
C ASP A 190 20.04 17.96 20.59
N PRO A 191 20.76 18.64 19.66
CA PRO A 191 20.98 20.10 19.68
C PRO A 191 19.79 20.94 19.20
N THR A 192 18.65 20.33 18.89
CA THR A 192 17.46 21.00 18.32
C THR A 192 16.68 21.83 19.33
N ALA A 193 17.03 21.80 20.62
CA ALA A 193 16.50 22.71 21.63
C ALA A 193 17.22 24.08 21.67
N ALA A 194 18.34 24.25 20.95
CA ALA A 194 19.08 25.52 20.90
C ALA A 194 18.39 26.60 20.02
N SER A 195 17.31 26.28 19.31
CA SER A 195 16.59 27.19 18.39
C SER A 195 15.32 27.81 18.96
N GLN A 196 14.89 27.44 20.17
CA GLN A 196 13.83 28.15 20.89
C GLN A 196 14.43 28.84 22.11
N GLY A 197 15.08 29.98 21.83
CA GLY A 197 15.69 30.83 22.83
C GLY A 197 14.66 31.30 23.86
N VAL A 198 14.78 30.78 25.08
CA VAL A 198 14.39 31.50 26.29
C VAL A 198 15.55 31.40 27.26
N TYR A 199 16.49 32.33 27.12
CA TYR A 199 17.46 32.61 28.18
C TYR A 199 16.70 33.27 29.34
N LEU A 200 16.44 32.53 30.41
CA LEU A 200 16.21 33.16 31.72
C LEU A 200 17.53 33.18 32.47
N ASN A 201 18.34 34.20 32.13
CA ASN A 201 19.42 34.64 32.98
C ASN A 201 18.82 35.50 34.09
N SER A 202 18.79 35.01 35.33
CA SER A 202 18.74 35.88 36.50
C SER A 202 19.42 35.24 37.73
N LEU A 203 20.71 35.57 37.82
CA LEU A 203 21.37 36.09 39.01
C LEU A 203 21.50 35.16 40.23
N SER A 204 22.73 34.66 40.35
CA SER A 204 23.46 34.47 41.59
C SER A 204 23.01 35.43 42.71
N LYS A 205 22.62 34.86 43.86
CA LYS A 205 22.73 35.55 45.15
C LYS A 205 23.46 34.65 46.14
N THR A 206 24.74 34.95 46.28
CA THR A 206 25.57 34.60 47.43
C THR A 206 24.84 34.86 48.75
N HIS A 207 24.78 33.86 49.63
CA HIS A 207 24.75 34.10 51.07
C HIS A 207 25.98 33.47 51.71
N ARG A 208 26.88 34.36 52.15
CA ARG A 208 28.03 34.09 53.01
C ARG A 208 27.52 33.45 54.30
N HIS A 209 28.08 32.31 54.69
CA HIS A 209 28.18 31.96 56.10
C HIS A 209 29.60 32.31 56.55
N GLY A 210 29.68 33.40 57.31
CA GLY A 210 30.81 33.70 58.18
C GLY A 210 30.61 32.94 59.49
N VAL A 211 31.73 32.40 59.95
CA VAL A 211 31.98 31.75 61.24
C VAL A 211 31.63 32.69 62.41
N VAL A 212 30.95 32.15 63.43
CA VAL A 212 31.38 32.18 64.85
C VAL A 212 30.96 30.87 65.48
#